data_AF-A0A9D4RRR0-F1
#
_entry.id   AF-A0A9D4RRR0-F1
#
_cell.length_a   1.000
_cell.length_b   1.000
_cell.length_c   1.000
_cell.angle_alpha   90.00
_cell.angle_beta   90.00
_cell.angle_gamma   90.00
#
_symmetry.space_group_name_H-M   'P 1'
#
loop_
_entity.id
_entity.type
_entity.pdbx_description
1 polymer ?
#
loop_
_entity_poly.entity_id
_entity_poly.type
_entity_poly.pdbx_seq_one_letter_code
_entity_poly.pdbx_strand_id
1 'polypeptide(L)'
;MFDANCLIRDIVPRWSGAVNDAKILSQSGPHQIIEQNLVHDQPQYLIGDSGYPCKRLLLTPFMNPADEHQLIYNRLDKMHL
;
A
#
# COMPACT_ATOMS: atom_id res chain seq x y z
N MET A 1 2.68 6.72 7.47
CA MET A 1 2.09 6.97 6.13
C MET A 1 2.11 8.47 5.86
N PHE A 2 2.37 8.90 4.62
CA PHE A 2 2.42 10.32 4.24
C PHE A 2 1.30 10.66 3.26
N ASP A 3 0.85 11.92 3.23
CA ASP A 3 0.00 12.42 2.14
C ASP A 3 0.83 13.09 1.03
N ALA A 4 0.14 13.57 -0.02
CA ALA A 4 0.77 14.25 -1.16
C ALA A 4 1.53 15.53 -0.78
N ASN A 5 1.32 16.07 0.42
CA ASN A 5 2.07 17.22 0.96
C ASN A 5 3.22 16.78 1.86
N CYS A 6 3.58 15.49 1.85
CA CYS A 6 4.64 14.90 2.68
C CYS A 6 4.38 15.04 4.20
N LEU A 7 3.12 15.18 4.62
CA LEU A 7 2.77 15.24 6.04
C LEU A 7 2.51 13.84 6.59
N ILE A 8 2.98 13.57 7.80
CA ILE A 8 2.71 12.30 8.49
C ILE A 8 1.22 12.23 8.83
N ARG A 9 0.54 11.23 8.29
CA ARG A 9 -0.91 11.02 8.46
C ARG A 9 -1.26 9.99 9.52
N ASP A 10 -0.37 9.04 9.75
CA ASP A 10 -0.61 7.95 10.68
C ASP A 10 0.72 7.39 11.22
N ILE A 11 0.74 7.19 12.53
CA ILE A 11 1.82 6.59 13.30
C ILE A 11 1.21 5.48 14.13
N VAL A 12 1.69 4.24 13.96
CA VAL A 12 1.26 3.07 14.75
C VAL A 12 2.39 2.66 15.70
N PRO A 13 2.54 3.28 16.88
CA PRO A 13 3.69 3.06 17.77
C PRO A 13 3.57 1.80 18.63
N ARG A 14 2.62 0.90 18.34
CA ARG A 14 2.27 -0.24 19.21
C ARG A 14 3.33 -1.34 19.29
N TRP A 15 4.30 -1.36 18.38
CA TRP A 15 5.27 -2.44 18.27
C TRP A 15 6.69 -1.90 18.28
N SER A 16 7.45 -2.17 19.35
CA SER A 16 8.88 -1.91 19.42
C SER A 16 9.66 -3.11 18.84
N GLY A 17 9.94 -3.10 17.54
CA GLY A 17 10.78 -4.14 16.89
C GLY A 17 10.34 -4.52 15.47
N ALA A 18 11.02 -5.54 14.90
CA ALA A 18 10.85 -6.07 13.54
C ALA A 18 9.50 -6.77 13.34
N VAL A 19 8.41 -6.01 13.40
CA VAL A 19 7.07 -6.47 13.03
C VAL A 19 6.90 -6.28 11.54
N ASN A 20 6.40 -7.32 10.87
CA ASN A 20 6.15 -7.30 9.43
C ASN A 20 5.24 -6.12 9.05
N ASP A 21 5.61 -5.41 7.99
CA ASP A 21 4.93 -4.20 7.53
C ASP A 21 3.44 -4.44 7.24
N ALA A 22 3.05 -5.63 6.80
CA ALA A 22 1.65 -6.02 6.61
C ALA A 22 0.83 -5.95 7.90
N LYS A 23 1.45 -6.28 9.04
CA LYS A 23 0.80 -6.21 10.35
C LYS A 23 0.65 -4.76 10.82
N ILE A 24 1.65 -3.92 10.54
CA ILE A 24 1.58 -2.47 10.81
C ILE A 24 0.46 -1.85 9.95
N LEU A 25 0.40 -2.16 8.66
CA LEU A 25 -0.66 -1.70 7.77
C LEU A 25 -2.04 -2.14 8.24
N SER A 26 -2.21 -3.40 8.66
CA SER A 26 -3.50 -3.91 9.14
C SER A 26 -4.07 -3.15 10.34
N GLN A 27 -3.20 -2.48 11.10
CA GLN A 27 -3.54 -1.70 12.29
C GLN A 27 -3.53 -0.19 12.04
N SER A 28 -3.15 0.25 10.85
CA SER A 28 -3.12 1.65 10.46
C SER A 28 -4.54 2.19 10.27
N GLY A 29 -4.76 3.43 10.67
CA GLY A 29 -6.03 4.13 10.49
C GLY A 29 -6.48 4.19 9.02
N PRO A 30 -5.59 4.55 8.07
CA PRO A 30 -5.94 4.59 6.66
C PRO A 30 -6.38 3.23 6.09
N HIS A 31 -5.73 2.13 6.49
CA HIS A 31 -6.17 0.80 6.06
C HIS A 31 -7.59 0.49 6.55
N GLN A 32 -7.91 0.85 7.79
CA GLN A 32 -9.26 0.66 8.35
C GLN A 32 -10.31 1.51 7.64
N ILE A 33 -10.00 2.78 7.36
CA ILE A 33 -10.90 3.70 6.63
C ILE A 33 -11.25 3.14 5.25
N ILE A 34 -10.25 2.63 4.54
CA ILE A 34 -10.42 2.10 3.19
C ILE A 34 -11.19 0.76 3.23
N GLU A 35 -10.81 -0.17 4.10
CA GLU A 35 -11.50 -1.47 4.23
C GLU A 35 -12.96 -1.30 4.68
N GLN A 36 -13.25 -0.30 5.50
CA GLN A 36 -14.61 0.04 5.93
C GLN A 36 -15.38 0.88 4.90
N ASN A 37 -14.79 1.19 3.73
CA ASN A 37 -15.36 2.04 2.68
C ASN A 37 -15.85 3.41 3.20
N LEU A 38 -15.17 3.98 4.21
CA LEU A 38 -15.58 5.25 4.83
C LEU A 38 -15.23 6.49 4.00
N VAL A 39 -14.44 6.31 2.94
CA VAL A 39 -14.20 7.34 1.93
C VAL A 39 -15.07 6.98 0.73
N HIS A 40 -16.11 7.79 0.52
CA HIS A 40 -16.94 7.70 -0.67
C HIS A 40 -16.39 8.64 -1.76
N ASP A 41 -16.73 8.35 -3.02
CA ASP A 41 -16.45 9.15 -4.23
C ASP A 41 -15.11 8.97 -4.97
N GLN A 42 -14.10 8.29 -4.44
CA GLN A 42 -12.86 8.02 -5.19
C GLN A 42 -12.27 6.64 -4.86
N PRO A 43 -11.69 5.92 -5.85
CA PRO A 43 -10.98 4.69 -5.59
C PRO A 43 -9.72 4.96 -4.75
N GLN A 44 -9.52 4.16 -3.70
CA GLN A 44 -8.42 4.32 -2.77
C GLN A 44 -7.34 3.27 -3.04
N TYR A 45 -6.12 3.74 -3.29
CA TYR A 45 -4.96 2.88 -3.50
C TYR A 45 -3.86 3.27 -2.53
N LEU A 46 -3.29 2.29 -1.86
CA LEU A 46 -1.99 2.37 -1.22
C LEU A 46 -0.93 1.85 -2.18
N ILE A 47 0.17 2.57 -2.27
CA ILE A 47 1.37 2.14 -2.98
C ILE A 47 2.35 1.70 -1.89
N GLY A 48 2.77 0.45 -1.95
CA GLY A 48 3.71 -0.15 -1.00
C GLY A 48 4.83 -0.86 -1.74
N ASP A 49 5.92 -1.18 -1.02
CA ASP A 49 6.96 -2.04 -1.56
C ASP A 49 6.55 -3.52 -1.55
N SER A 50 7.43 -4.40 -2.05
CA SER A 50 7.19 -5.85 -2.10
C SER A 50 7.08 -6.53 -0.72
N GLY A 51 7.34 -5.81 0.39
CA GLY A 51 7.15 -6.31 1.75
C GLY A 51 5.68 -6.43 2.15
N TYR A 52 4.79 -5.81 1.37
CA TYR A 52 3.36 -5.87 1.60
C TYR A 52 2.64 -6.91 0.72
N PRO A 53 1.57 -7.56 1.23
CA PRO A 53 0.76 -8.48 0.44
C PRO A 53 -0.03 -7.73 -0.63
N CYS A 54 -0.02 -8.26 -1.86
CA CYS A 54 -0.78 -7.71 -2.99
C CYS A 54 -2.29 -7.82 -2.71
N LYS A 55 -2.91 -6.73 -2.24
CA LYS A 55 -4.35 -6.62 -1.97
C LYS A 55 -4.98 -5.68 -3.00
N ARG A 56 -6.31 -5.71 -3.18
CA ARG A 56 -7.03 -4.76 -4.06
C ARG A 56 -6.71 -3.29 -3.76
N LEU A 57 -6.33 -3.01 -2.53
CA LEU A 57 -6.00 -1.68 -2.01
C LEU A 57 -4.51 -1.40 -2.01
N LEU A 58 -3.66 -2.36 -2.41
CA LEU A 58 -2.22 -2.32 -2.23
C LEU A 58 -1.54 -2.90 -3.46
N LEU A 59 -1.22 -2.00 -4.37
CA LEU A 59 -0.53 -2.32 -5.61
C LEU A 59 0.94 -2.57 -5.26
N THR A 60 1.38 -3.82 -5.46
CA THR A 60 2.79 -4.20 -5.26
C THR A 60 3.34 -4.78 -6.57
N PRO A 61 4.54 -4.38 -6.99
CA PRO A 61 5.18 -4.96 -8.16
C PRO A 61 5.36 -6.47 -8.01
N PHE A 62 5.14 -7.21 -9.09
CA PHE A 62 5.47 -8.63 -9.15
C PHE A 62 6.99 -8.79 -9.06
N MET A 63 7.47 -9.51 -8.04
CA MET A 63 8.90 -9.73 -7.84
C MET A 63 9.52 -10.59 -8.95
N ASN A 64 8.77 -11.56 -9.48
CA ASN A 64 9.15 -12.39 -10.62
C ASN A 64 8.00 -12.46 -11.63
N PRO A 65 7.87 -11.49 -12.55
CA PRO A 65 6.78 -11.44 -13.50
C PRO A 65 6.87 -12.60 -14.49
N ALA A 66 5.79 -13.39 -14.58
CA ALA A 66 5.74 -14.60 -15.41
C ALA A 66 5.11 -14.37 -16.79
N ASP A 67 4.42 -13.26 -16.98
CA ASP A 67 3.71 -12.92 -18.23
C ASP A 67 3.85 -11.43 -18.60
N GLU A 68 3.45 -11.11 -19.84
CA GLU A 68 3.57 -9.76 -20.40
C GLU A 68 2.69 -8.74 -19.67
N HIS A 69 1.54 -9.16 -19.13
CA HIS A 69 0.65 -8.28 -18.37
C HIS A 69 1.28 -7.85 -17.05
N GLN A 70 1.96 -8.77 -16.35
CA GLN A 70 2.70 -8.49 -15.12
C GLN A 70 3.91 -7.56 -15.39
N LEU A 71 4.59 -7.74 -16.52
CA LEU A 71 5.67 -6.83 -16.95
C LEU A 71 5.16 -5.42 -17.24
N ILE A 72 4.03 -5.29 -17.95
CA ILE A 72 3.40 -3.99 -18.24
C ILE A 72 2.96 -3.32 -16.94
N TYR A 73 2.30 -4.06 -16.05
CA TYR A 73 1.90 -3.55 -14.75
C TYR A 73 3.09 -3.00 -13.95
N ASN A 74 4.18 -3.77 -13.81
CA ASN A 74 5.39 -3.33 -13.11
C ASN A 74 6.04 -2.09 -13.77
N ARG A 75 5.98 -1.97 -15.10
CA ARG A 75 6.52 -0.82 -15.81
C ARG A 75 5.68 0.43 -15.56
N LEU A 76 4.36 0.32 -15.62
CA LEU A 76 3.45 1.43 -15.33
C LEU A 76 3.59 1.88 -13.89
N ASP A 77 3.68 0.96 -12.94
CA ASP A 77 3.91 1.27 -11.52
C ASP A 77 5.18 2.11 -11.32
N LYS A 78 6.29 1.74 -11.97
CA LYS A 78 7.56 2.50 -11.92
C LYS A 78 7.53 3.88 -12.57
N MET A 79 6.59 4.17 -13.47
CA MET A 79 6.50 5.47 -14.15
C MET A 79 5.72 6.52 -13.35
N HIS A 80 5.10 6.14 -12.23
CA HIS A 80 4.37 7.06 -11.35
C HIS A 80 5.20 7.52 -10.12
N LEU A 81 6.50 7.18 -10.08
CA LEU A 81 7.52 7.69 -9.14
C LEU A 81 8.34 8.79 -9.82
#